data_AF-A0A968VVD1-F1
#
_entry.id   AF-A0A968VVD1-F1
#
_cell.length_a   1.000
_cell.length_b   1.000
_cell.length_c   1.000
_cell.angle_alpha   90.00
_cell.angle_beta   90.00
_cell.angle_gamma   90.00
#
_symmetry.space_group_name_H-M   'P 1'
#
loop_
_entity.id
_entity.type
_entity.pdbx_description
1 polymer ?
#
loop_
_entity_poly.entity_id
_entity_poly.type
_entity_poly.pdbx_seq_one_letter_code
_entity_poly.pdbx_strand_id
1 'polypeptide(L)'
;METKTYRNKLLGQYHVLANKKGMLEEHRAAFLEGTFGVSSSRNLNNLQLKQAIDILQAKGHEASEGDQWRKRVIASVGGWLRSINKENNLDVIKSIACRAAGCSNFNAIPVARLRNIYYEFRRNSETVGRISEIVTREIEHQVILN
;
A
#
# COMPACT_ATOMS: atom_id res chain seq x y z
N MET A 1 -7.88 42.32 -13.17
CA MET A 1 -6.54 41.99 -12.63
C MET A 1 -6.58 40.88 -11.56
N GLU A 2 -7.72 40.64 -10.89
CA GLU A 2 -7.87 39.61 -9.82
C GLU A 2 -7.80 38.15 -10.28
N THR A 3 -8.21 37.84 -11.52
CA THR A 3 -8.33 36.46 -12.02
C THR A 3 -6.99 35.71 -12.13
N LYS A 4 -5.91 36.40 -12.48
CA LYS A 4 -4.58 35.80 -12.64
C LYS A 4 -3.94 35.46 -11.29
N THR A 5 -4.13 36.34 -10.29
CA THR A 5 -3.68 36.13 -8.91
C THR A 5 -4.44 35.00 -8.23
N TYR A 6 -5.77 34.94 -8.41
CA TYR A 6 -6.59 33.86 -7.87
C TYR A 6 -6.21 32.49 -8.45
N ARG A 7 -6.01 32.41 -9.77
CA ARG A 7 -5.58 31.19 -10.46
C ARG A 7 -4.23 30.67 -9.93
N ASN A 8 -3.24 31.55 -9.79
CA ASN A 8 -1.91 31.17 -9.29
C ASN A 8 -1.98 30.61 -7.87
N LYS A 9 -2.88 31.16 -7.03
CA LYS A 9 -3.14 30.62 -5.68
C LYS A 9 -3.68 29.19 -5.72
N LEU A 10 -4.64 28.91 -6.60
CA LEU A 10 -5.19 27.56 -6.78
C LEU A 10 -4.12 26.58 -7.29
N LEU A 11 -3.33 26.96 -8.29
CA LEU A 11 -2.21 26.13 -8.78
C LEU A 11 -1.22 25.81 -7.68
N GLY A 12 -0.84 26.81 -6.86
CA GLY A 12 0.04 26.60 -5.71
C GLY A 12 -0.54 25.59 -4.72
N GLN A 13 -1.82 25.74 -4.36
CA GLN A 13 -2.52 24.82 -3.45
C GLN A 13 -2.58 23.39 -4.01
N TYR A 14 -2.88 23.24 -5.30
CA TYR A 14 -2.87 21.94 -5.97
C TYR A 14 -1.50 21.27 -5.85
N HIS A 15 -0.41 21.98 -6.19
CA HIS A 15 0.94 21.40 -6.14
C HIS A 15 1.36 21.02 -4.71
N VAL A 16 1.03 21.87 -3.72
CA VAL A 16 1.28 21.56 -2.31
C VAL A 16 0.52 20.30 -1.88
N LEU A 17 -0.74 20.15 -2.26
CA LEU A 17 -1.54 18.96 -1.91
C LEU A 17 -1.07 17.71 -2.64
N ALA A 18 -0.76 17.81 -3.94
CA ALA A 18 -0.20 16.70 -4.71
C ALA A 18 1.13 16.21 -4.12
N ASN A 19 2.01 17.14 -3.72
CA ASN A 19 3.26 16.82 -3.00
C ASN A 19 2.98 16.17 -1.64
N LYS A 20 2.06 16.75 -0.85
CA LYS A 20 1.67 16.21 0.46
C LYS A 20 1.10 14.79 0.37
N LYS A 21 0.48 14.44 -0.77
CA LYS A 21 -0.05 13.11 -1.06
C LYS A 21 1.00 12.16 -1.66
N GLY A 22 2.23 12.62 -1.88
CA GLY A 22 3.31 11.81 -2.47
C GLY A 22 3.07 11.46 -3.94
N MET A 23 2.25 12.22 -4.66
CA MET A 23 2.03 11.96 -6.09
C MET A 23 3.32 12.26 -6.86
N LEU A 24 3.90 11.24 -7.48
CA LEU A 24 4.98 11.38 -8.47
C LEU A 24 4.44 12.02 -9.77
N GLU A 25 5.32 12.49 -10.63
CA GLU A 25 4.94 13.18 -11.88
C GLU A 25 4.03 12.32 -12.77
N GLU A 26 4.34 11.04 -12.91
CA GLU A 26 3.51 10.05 -13.63
C GLU A 26 2.09 9.93 -13.05
N HIS A 27 1.96 9.89 -11.72
CA HIS A 27 0.67 9.79 -11.05
C HIS A 27 -0.15 11.09 -11.17
N ARG A 28 0.52 12.25 -11.24
CA ARG A 28 -0.15 13.53 -11.50
C ARG A 28 -0.69 13.58 -12.92
N ALA A 29 0.11 13.17 -13.90
CA ALA A 29 -0.32 13.11 -15.30
C ALA A 29 -1.51 12.17 -15.47
N ALA A 30 -1.42 10.94 -14.92
CA ALA A 30 -2.52 9.98 -14.97
C ALA A 30 -3.80 10.49 -14.29
N PHE A 31 -3.69 11.16 -13.14
CA PHE A 31 -4.83 11.77 -12.46
C PHE A 31 -5.49 12.86 -13.31
N LEU A 32 -4.69 13.75 -13.89
CA LEU A 32 -5.17 14.87 -14.71
C LEU A 32 -5.82 14.40 -16.02
N GLU A 33 -5.22 13.40 -16.66
CA GLU A 33 -5.73 12.79 -17.89
C GLU A 33 -7.03 12.04 -17.61
N GLY A 34 -7.05 11.18 -16.58
CA GLY A 34 -8.24 10.37 -16.25
C GLY A 34 -9.43 11.18 -15.75
N THR A 35 -9.21 12.30 -15.06
CA THR A 35 -10.30 13.08 -14.43
C THR A 35 -10.74 14.27 -15.28
N PHE A 36 -9.80 14.92 -15.98
CA PHE A 36 -10.03 16.17 -16.69
C PHE A 36 -9.65 16.12 -18.17
N GLY A 37 -9.09 15.02 -18.66
CA GLY A 37 -8.67 14.87 -20.05
C GLY A 37 -7.48 15.76 -20.43
N VAL A 38 -6.67 16.20 -19.46
CA VAL A 38 -5.54 17.11 -19.71
C VAL A 38 -4.22 16.51 -19.24
N SER A 39 -3.15 16.80 -19.98
CA SER A 39 -1.80 16.34 -19.66
C SER A 39 -1.07 17.20 -18.63
N SER A 40 -1.59 18.39 -18.30
CA SER A 40 -0.93 19.32 -17.38
C SER A 40 -1.91 20.13 -16.54
N SER A 41 -1.54 20.38 -15.28
CA SER A 41 -2.29 21.25 -14.36
C SER A 41 -2.41 22.69 -14.90
N ARG A 42 -1.48 23.10 -15.77
CA ARG A 42 -1.51 24.41 -16.45
C ARG A 42 -2.69 24.55 -17.41
N ASN A 43 -3.24 23.44 -17.91
CA ASN A 43 -4.33 23.43 -18.89
C ASN A 43 -5.71 23.43 -18.23
N LEU A 44 -5.78 23.21 -16.90
CA LEU A 44 -7.04 23.26 -16.15
C LEU A 44 -7.55 24.70 -16.03
N ASN A 45 -8.85 24.93 -16.13
CA ASN A 45 -9.46 26.21 -15.77
C ASN A 45 -9.63 26.35 -14.24
N ASN A 46 -10.08 27.52 -13.75
CA ASN A 46 -10.17 27.77 -12.31
C ASN A 46 -11.18 26.85 -11.59
N LEU A 47 -12.27 26.48 -12.26
CA LEU A 47 -13.27 25.56 -11.71
C LEU A 47 -12.68 24.14 -11.59
N GLN A 48 -12.02 23.67 -12.65
CA GLN A 48 -11.36 22.37 -12.67
C GLN A 48 -10.21 22.29 -11.66
N LEU A 49 -9.44 23.37 -11.49
CA LEU A 49 -8.41 23.46 -10.43
C LEU A 49 -9.03 23.32 -9.04
N LYS A 50 -10.16 23.98 -8.79
CA LYS A 50 -10.87 23.89 -7.51
C LYS A 50 -11.40 22.47 -7.28
N GLN A 51 -12.01 21.86 -8.29
CA GLN A 51 -12.43 20.46 -8.23
C GLN A 51 -11.26 19.50 -7.99
N ALA A 52 -10.12 19.69 -8.65
CA ALA A 52 -8.92 18.89 -8.43
C ALA A 52 -8.41 19.03 -6.99
N ILE A 53 -8.40 20.26 -6.45
CA ILE A 53 -8.05 20.54 -5.06
C ILE A 53 -9.04 19.84 -4.13
N ASP A 54 -10.35 19.96 -4.37
CA ASP A 54 -11.39 19.34 -3.54
C ASP A 54 -11.25 17.81 -3.53
N ILE A 55 -10.96 17.19 -4.68
CA ILE A 55 -10.69 15.74 -4.80
C ILE A 55 -9.42 15.35 -4.02
N LEU A 56 -8.35 16.14 -4.12
CA LEU A 56 -7.11 15.89 -3.36
C LEU A 56 -7.27 16.14 -1.85
N GLN A 57 -8.13 17.10 -1.48
CA GLN A 57 -8.44 17.45 -0.09
C GLN A 57 -9.39 16.46 0.55
N ALA A 58 -10.32 15.88 -0.22
CA ALA A 58 -11.18 14.80 0.20
C ALA A 58 -10.31 13.63 0.70
N LYS A 59 -10.12 13.59 2.01
CA LYS A 59 -9.41 12.50 2.68
C LYS A 59 -10.19 11.20 2.45
N GLY A 60 -9.58 10.23 1.78
CA GLY A 60 -9.21 9.01 2.50
C GLY A 60 -10.17 7.81 2.49
N HIS A 61 -10.79 7.44 1.36
CA HIS A 61 -11.34 6.08 1.25
C HIS A 61 -10.31 5.10 0.64
N GLU A 62 -9.79 5.35 -0.57
CA GLU A 62 -8.90 4.40 -1.23
C GLU A 62 -7.45 4.42 -0.72
N ALA A 63 -6.90 5.61 -0.42
CA ALA A 63 -5.57 5.74 0.15
C ALA A 63 -5.48 5.20 1.60
N SER A 64 -6.59 5.27 2.34
CA SER A 64 -6.74 4.73 3.69
C SER A 64 -6.75 3.21 3.66
N GLU A 65 -7.55 2.63 2.78
CA GLU A 65 -7.67 1.18 2.66
C GLU A 65 -6.36 0.56 2.16
N GLY A 66 -5.75 1.11 1.12
CA GLY A 66 -4.46 0.61 0.62
C GLY A 66 -3.36 0.67 1.67
N ASP A 67 -3.28 1.75 2.44
CA ASP A 67 -2.31 1.88 3.53
C ASP A 67 -2.57 0.89 4.67
N GLN A 68 -3.84 0.71 5.03
CA GLN A 68 -4.25 -0.28 6.01
C GLN A 68 -3.83 -1.70 5.57
N TRP A 69 -4.09 -2.08 4.33
CA TRP A 69 -3.71 -3.39 3.81
C TRP A 69 -2.20 -3.57 3.69
N ARG A 70 -1.45 -2.52 3.31
CA ARG A 70 0.01 -2.55 3.31
C ARG A 70 0.57 -2.83 4.71
N LYS A 71 0.06 -2.16 5.75
CA LYS A 71 0.44 -2.41 7.15
C LYS A 71 0.09 -3.84 7.58
N ARG A 72 -1.09 -4.34 7.19
CA ARG A 72 -1.51 -5.73 7.45
C ARG A 72 -0.58 -6.75 6.80
N VAL A 73 -0.18 -6.53 5.54
CA VAL A 73 0.78 -7.40 4.84
C VAL A 73 2.14 -7.39 5.52
N ILE A 74 2.63 -6.21 5.94
CA ILE A 74 3.90 -6.12 6.67
C ILE A 74 3.83 -6.97 7.95
N ALA A 75 2.74 -6.84 8.70
CA ALA A 75 2.53 -7.60 9.93
C ALA A 75 2.43 -9.12 9.68
N SER A 76 1.69 -9.55 8.65
CA SER A 76 1.49 -10.99 8.37
C SER A 76 2.77 -11.65 7.85
N VAL A 77 3.50 -11.01 6.93
CA VAL A 77 4.78 -11.53 6.42
C VAL A 77 5.83 -11.56 7.53
N GLY A 78 5.93 -10.49 8.33
CA GLY A 78 6.85 -10.45 9.48
C GLY A 78 6.49 -11.47 10.58
N GLY A 79 5.20 -11.75 10.78
CA GLY A 79 4.72 -12.83 11.66
C GLY A 79 5.17 -14.21 11.15
N TRP A 80 4.97 -14.47 9.87
CA TRP A 80 5.39 -15.73 9.25
C TRP A 80 6.92 -15.92 9.33
N LEU A 81 7.72 -14.90 9.01
CA LEU A 81 9.18 -14.97 9.11
C LEU A 81 9.65 -15.32 10.52
N ARG A 82 9.01 -14.77 11.56
CA ARG A 82 9.27 -15.13 12.96
C ARG A 82 8.94 -16.59 13.25
N SER A 83 7.82 -17.09 12.73
CA SER A 83 7.41 -18.49 12.94
C SER A 83 8.41 -19.50 12.37
N ILE A 84 9.17 -19.11 11.36
CA ILE A 84 10.20 -19.95 10.73
C ILE A 84 11.64 -19.53 11.11
N ASN A 85 11.81 -18.72 12.16
CA ASN A 85 13.11 -18.23 12.65
C ASN A 85 13.98 -17.56 11.55
N LYS A 86 13.37 -16.74 10.69
CA LYS A 86 14.07 -15.94 9.68
C LYS A 86 14.11 -14.46 10.05
N GLU A 87 15.14 -13.77 9.54
CA GLU A 87 15.27 -12.32 9.68
C GLU A 87 14.06 -11.59 9.07
N ASN A 88 13.57 -10.55 9.75
CA ASN A 88 12.27 -9.92 9.44
C ASN A 88 12.33 -8.39 9.28
N ASN A 89 13.45 -7.85 8.80
CA ASN A 89 13.54 -6.42 8.55
C ASN A 89 12.52 -5.93 7.47
N LEU A 90 12.23 -4.64 7.48
CA LEU A 90 11.16 -4.06 6.66
C LEU A 90 11.41 -4.23 5.15
N ASP A 91 12.66 -4.15 4.71
CA ASP A 91 13.02 -4.26 3.29
C ASP A 91 12.89 -5.69 2.78
N VAL A 92 13.27 -6.68 3.60
CA VAL A 92 13.03 -8.10 3.32
C VAL A 92 11.53 -8.38 3.21
N ILE A 93 10.73 -7.87 4.16
CA ILE A 93 9.28 -8.03 4.13
C ILE A 93 8.67 -7.45 2.85
N LYS A 94 9.03 -6.21 2.49
CA LYS A 94 8.55 -5.56 1.26
C LYS A 94 8.99 -6.33 0.02
N SER A 95 10.24 -6.79 -0.04
CA SER A 95 10.77 -7.59 -1.15
C SER A 95 10.00 -8.91 -1.34
N ILE A 96 9.66 -9.60 -0.25
CA ILE A 96 8.84 -10.82 -0.31
C ILE A 96 7.44 -10.51 -0.82
N ALA A 97 6.79 -9.47 -0.30
CA ALA A 97 5.46 -9.07 -0.75
C ALA A 97 5.45 -8.65 -2.24
N CYS A 98 6.46 -7.91 -2.70
CA CYS A 98 6.67 -7.55 -4.09
C CYS A 98 6.80 -8.78 -5.00
N ARG A 99 7.63 -9.77 -4.61
CA ARG A 99 7.78 -11.04 -5.33
C ARG A 99 6.49 -11.85 -5.38
N ALA A 100 5.75 -11.91 -4.27
CA ALA A 100 4.45 -12.58 -4.23
C ALA A 100 3.39 -11.88 -5.10
N ALA A 101 3.49 -10.55 -5.28
CA ALA A 101 2.61 -9.76 -6.13
C ALA A 101 3.04 -9.73 -7.60
N GLY A 102 4.27 -10.12 -7.94
CA GLY A 102 4.85 -9.97 -9.29
C GLY A 102 5.13 -8.50 -9.67
N CYS A 103 5.51 -7.66 -8.69
CA CYS A 103 5.80 -6.24 -8.92
C CYS A 103 7.12 -5.83 -8.27
N SER A 104 7.68 -4.68 -8.67
CA SER A 104 8.93 -4.14 -8.12
C SER A 104 8.72 -3.17 -6.96
N ASN A 105 7.54 -2.53 -6.88
CA ASN A 105 7.25 -1.49 -5.90
C ASN A 105 6.09 -1.91 -4.96
N PHE A 106 6.37 -2.00 -3.66
CA PHE A 106 5.40 -2.40 -2.65
C PHE A 106 4.19 -1.46 -2.56
N ASN A 107 4.42 -0.16 -2.79
CA ASN A 107 3.34 0.83 -2.76
C ASN A 107 2.44 0.75 -3.99
N ALA A 108 2.90 0.11 -5.07
CA ALA A 108 2.13 -0.10 -6.29
C ALA A 108 1.27 -1.38 -6.27
N ILE A 109 1.36 -2.21 -5.21
CA ILE A 109 0.56 -3.43 -5.11
C ILE A 109 -0.93 -3.07 -4.98
N PRO A 110 -1.81 -3.57 -5.88
CA PRO A 110 -3.25 -3.34 -5.78
C PRO A 110 -3.85 -3.92 -4.49
N VAL A 111 -4.88 -3.28 -3.94
CA VAL A 111 -5.54 -3.72 -2.68
C VAL A 111 -5.97 -5.18 -2.73
N ALA A 112 -6.57 -5.64 -3.82
CA ALA A 112 -6.98 -7.03 -3.98
C ALA A 112 -5.79 -8.01 -3.85
N ARG A 113 -4.61 -7.65 -4.37
CA ARG A 113 -3.39 -8.46 -4.24
C ARG A 113 -2.84 -8.41 -2.82
N LEU A 114 -2.87 -7.25 -2.15
CA LEU A 114 -2.49 -7.14 -0.74
C LEU A 114 -3.35 -8.05 0.15
N ARG A 115 -4.66 -8.11 -0.09
CA ARG A 115 -5.58 -9.01 0.63
C ARG A 115 -5.19 -10.48 0.46
N ASN A 116 -4.96 -10.90 -0.78
CA ASN A 116 -4.55 -12.28 -1.08
C ASN A 116 -3.24 -12.61 -0.34
N ILE A 117 -2.22 -11.76 -0.48
CA ILE A 117 -0.94 -11.93 0.22
C ILE A 117 -1.15 -12.05 1.73
N TYR A 118 -1.94 -11.15 2.32
CA TYR A 118 -2.24 -11.18 3.75
C TYR A 118 -2.80 -12.54 4.20
N TYR A 119 -3.85 -13.04 3.53
CA TYR A 119 -4.51 -14.30 3.91
C TYR A 119 -3.59 -15.51 3.69
N GLU A 120 -2.81 -15.53 2.62
CA GLU A 120 -1.84 -16.59 2.34
C GLU A 120 -0.77 -16.70 3.43
N PHE A 121 -0.13 -15.58 3.80
CA PHE A 121 0.90 -15.59 4.85
C PHE A 121 0.33 -15.89 6.24
N ARG A 122 -0.90 -15.45 6.51
CA ARG A 122 -1.59 -15.80 7.76
C ARG A 122 -1.86 -17.31 7.85
N ARG A 123 -2.43 -17.91 6.80
CA ARG A 123 -2.70 -19.36 6.73
C ARG A 123 -1.42 -20.19 6.87
N ASN A 124 -0.33 -19.74 6.25
CA ASN A 124 0.97 -20.41 6.37
C ASN A 124 1.50 -20.36 7.81
N SER A 125 1.38 -19.22 8.49
CA SER A 125 1.80 -19.08 9.90
C SER A 125 1.01 -20.02 10.83
N GLU A 126 -0.30 -20.10 10.64
CA GLU A 126 -1.17 -21.01 11.40
C GLU A 126 -0.84 -22.49 11.12
N THR A 127 -0.45 -22.81 9.89
CA THR A 127 -0.04 -24.17 9.51
C THR A 127 1.28 -24.56 10.16
N VAL A 128 2.27 -23.66 10.19
CA VAL A 128 3.54 -23.89 10.90
C VAL A 128 3.30 -24.15 12.40
N GLY A 129 2.45 -23.36 13.04
CA GLY A 129 2.09 -23.56 14.46
C GLY A 129 1.49 -24.95 14.72
N ARG A 130 0.50 -25.36 13.91
CA ARG A 130 -0.12 -26.69 14.02
C ARG A 130 0.87 -27.83 13.82
N ILE A 131 1.78 -27.71 12.85
CA ILE A 131 2.82 -28.72 12.62
C ILE A 131 3.73 -28.82 13.85
N SER A 132 4.14 -27.68 14.42
CA SER A 132 4.96 -27.68 15.63
C SER A 132 4.29 -28.42 16.79
N GLU A 133 2.99 -28.22 17.02
CA GLU A 133 2.24 -28.91 18.07
C GLU A 133 2.13 -30.42 17.85
N ILE A 134 1.98 -30.85 16.59
CA ILE A 134 1.93 -32.28 16.24
C ILE A 134 3.30 -32.91 16.49
N VAL A 135 4.37 -32.27 16.04
CA VAL A 135 5.75 -32.75 16.22
C VAL A 135 6.10 -32.87 17.70
N THR A 136 5.78 -31.87 18.52
CA THR A 136 6.03 -31.92 19.97
C THR A 136 5.31 -33.10 20.63
N ARG A 137 4.02 -33.31 20.30
CA ARG A 137 3.24 -34.43 20.83
C ARG A 137 3.81 -35.80 20.44
N GLU A 138 4.25 -35.94 19.19
CA GLU A 138 4.84 -37.19 18.72
C GLU A 138 6.17 -37.50 19.44
N ILE A 139 7.00 -36.48 19.66
CA ILE A 139 8.24 -36.62 20.43
C ILE A 139 7.95 -37.03 21.87
N GLU A 140 7.00 -36.36 22.54
CA GLU A 140 6.59 -36.71 23.92
C GLU A 140 6.11 -38.16 24.02
N HIS A 141 5.31 -38.62 23.05
CA HIS A 141 4.84 -40.00 23.03
C HIS A 141 5.97 -41.02 22.87
N GLN A 142 6.97 -40.73 22.01
CA GLN A 142 8.15 -41.58 21.85
C GLN A 142 9.06 -41.62 23.08
N VAL A 143 9.12 -40.54 23.87
CA VAL A 143 9.88 -40.48 25.12
C VAL A 143 9.18 -41.27 26.24
N ILE A 144 7.85 -41.33 26.26
CA ILE A 144 7.09 -42.07 27.28
C ILE A 144 7.12 -43.59 27.04
N LEU A 145 7.26 -44.01 25.79
CA LEU A 145 7.22 -45.43 25.39
C LEU A 145 8.61 -46.10 25.36
N ASN A 146 9.70 -45.35 25.54
CA ASN A 146 11.07 -45.84 25.67
C ASN A 146 11.54 -45.76 27.12
#